data_AF-A0A8H7WAI7-F1
#
_entry.id   AF-A0A8H7WAI7-F1
#
_cell.length_a   1.000
_cell.length_b   1.000
_cell.length_c   1.000
_cell.angle_alpha   90.00
_cell.angle_beta   90.00
_cell.angle_gamma   90.00
#
_symmetry.space_group_name_H-M   'P 1'
#
loop_
_entity.id
_entity.type
_entity.pdbx_description
1 polymer ?
#
loop_
_entity_poly.entity_id
_entity_poly.type
_entity_poly.pdbx_seq_one_letter_code
_entity_poly.pdbx_strand_id
1 'polypeptide(L)'
;MFVHTHRASDLKSDHLQNQNTILLVDPVINNGATIVEFVKRINRLGSGARIVVITGVAQKESVAENGPLPIIGKGGTDTGNRLFNTTRPD
;
A
#
# COMPACT_ATOMS: atom_id res chain seq x y z
N MET A 1 11.71 -2.47 12.14
CA MET A 1 10.73 -2.42 13.24
C MET A 1 9.37 -2.88 12.69
N PHE A 2 8.53 -3.51 13.52
CA PHE A 2 7.15 -3.85 13.16
C PHE A 2 6.18 -2.96 13.93
N VAL A 3 5.19 -2.39 13.24
CA VAL A 3 4.14 -1.56 13.85
C VAL A 3 2.80 -2.06 13.31
N HIS A 4 1.92 -2.48 14.21
CA HIS A 4 0.53 -2.76 13.87
C HIS A 4 -0.30 -1.50 14.15
N THR A 5 -0.99 -0.99 13.14
CA THR A 5 -1.78 0.24 13.21
C THR A 5 -3.19 -0.01 12.70
N HIS A 6 -4.17 0.62 13.33
CA HIS A 6 -5.56 0.53 12.88
C HIS A 6 -5.89 1.70 11.93
N ARG A 7 -5.23 2.85 12.12
CA ARG A 7 -5.42 4.07 11.32
C ARG A 7 -4.08 4.72 11.00
N ALA A 8 -4.04 5.53 9.94
CA ALA A 8 -2.80 6.21 9.56
C ALA A 8 -2.30 7.17 10.66
N SER A 9 -3.20 7.76 11.45
CA SER A 9 -2.85 8.61 12.61
C SER A 9 -1.98 7.90 13.65
N ASP A 10 -2.06 6.57 13.74
CA ASP A 10 -1.30 5.78 14.71
C ASP A 10 0.20 5.73 14.37
N LEU A 11 0.58 6.06 13.12
CA LEU A 11 1.97 6.26 12.74
C LEU A 11 2.51 7.57 13.31
N LYS A 12 3.63 7.49 14.01
CA LYS A 12 4.36 8.60 14.61
C LYS A 12 5.74 8.72 13.97
N SER A 13 6.42 9.86 14.17
CA SER A 13 7.71 10.13 13.53
C SER A 13 8.79 9.13 13.94
N ASP A 14 8.84 8.76 15.22
CA ASP A 14 9.74 7.75 15.78
C ASP A 14 9.56 6.36 15.12
N HIS A 15 8.34 6.04 14.67
CA HIS A 15 8.09 4.81 13.91
C HIS A 15 8.77 4.81 12.53
N LEU A 16 9.14 5.97 11.98
CA LEU A 16 9.71 6.09 10.63
C LEU A 16 11.19 6.48 10.65
N GLN A 17 11.69 6.93 11.80
CA GLN A 17 13.09 7.32 11.96
C GLN A 17 14.02 6.16 11.57
N ASN A 18 15.05 6.50 10.78
CA ASN A 18 16.08 5.58 10.29
C ASN A 18 15.55 4.43 9.41
N GLN A 19 14.31 4.49 8.93
CA GLN A 19 13.79 3.50 7.98
C GLN A 19 14.02 3.97 6.54
N ASN A 20 14.86 3.26 5.80
CA ASN A 20 15.09 3.54 4.38
C ASN A 20 13.96 2.99 3.49
N THR A 21 13.21 2.01 3.98
CA THR A 21 12.11 1.36 3.25
C THR A 21 11.00 1.01 4.22
N ILE A 22 9.76 1.28 3.81
CA ILE A 22 8.54 0.98 4.57
C ILE A 22 7.72 -0.01 3.76
N LEU A 23 7.38 -1.14 4.39
CA LEU A 23 6.43 -2.12 3.85
C LEU A 23 5.06 -1.84 4.46
N LEU A 24 4.11 -1.46 3.61
CA LEU A 24 2.69 -1.39 3.95
C LEU A 24 2.03 -2.70 3.55
N VAL A 25 1.62 -3.49 4.53
CA VAL A 25 1.03 -4.82 4.30
C VAL A 25 -0.47 -4.76 4.63
N ASP A 26 -1.30 -5.08 3.66
CA ASP A 26 -2.75 -5.19 3.82
C ASP A 26 -3.23 -6.50 3.16
N PRO A 27 -3.89 -7.44 3.88
CA PRO A 27 -4.37 -8.67 3.29
C PRO A 27 -5.24 -8.46 2.04
N VAL A 28 -6.10 -7.43 2.04
CA VAL A 28 -7.04 -7.16 0.94
C VAL A 28 -7.20 -5.65 0.75
N ILE A 29 -6.78 -5.17 -0.42
CA ILE A 29 -7.06 -3.80 -0.84
C ILE A 29 -8.36 -3.79 -1.65
N ASN A 30 -9.43 -3.24 -1.05
CA ASN A 30 -10.71 -3.04 -1.72
C ASN A 30 -10.63 -1.84 -2.68
N ASN A 31 -10.77 -0.63 -2.15
CA ASN A 31 -10.77 0.60 -2.95
C ASN A 31 -9.46 1.40 -2.83
N GLY A 32 -8.42 0.90 -2.15
CA GLY A 32 -7.13 1.60 -2.00
C GLY A 32 -7.10 2.82 -1.07
N ALA A 33 -8.23 3.26 -0.51
CA ALA A 33 -8.30 4.49 0.31
C ALA A 33 -7.38 4.44 1.53
N THR A 34 -7.35 3.30 2.24
CA THR A 34 -6.47 3.08 3.40
C THR A 34 -5.00 3.26 3.02
N ILE A 35 -4.55 2.62 1.95
CA ILE A 35 -3.16 2.73 1.47
C ILE A 35 -2.81 4.19 1.12
N VAL A 36 -3.70 4.91 0.44
CA VAL A 36 -3.51 6.34 0.12
C VAL A 36 -3.34 7.16 1.41
N GLU A 37 -4.15 6.91 2.44
CA GLU A 37 -4.06 7.62 3.71
C GLU A 37 -2.71 7.38 4.41
N PHE A 38 -2.25 6.12 4.42
CA PHE A 38 -0.97 5.73 4.99
C PHE A 38 0.22 6.34 4.24
N VAL A 39 0.21 6.30 2.90
CA VAL A 39 1.24 6.95 2.07
C VAL A 39 1.28 8.45 2.34
N LYS A 40 0.11 9.11 2.37
CA LYS A 40 0.03 10.55 2.72
C LYS A 40 0.53 10.84 4.13
N ARG A 41 0.28 9.96 5.11
CA ARG A 41 0.82 10.11 6.46
C ARG A 41 2.34 9.99 6.49
N ILE A 42 2.89 8.95 5.86
CA ILE A 42 4.34 8.72 5.79
C ILE A 42 5.05 9.91 5.15
N ASN A 43 4.51 10.41 4.03
CA ASN A 43 5.06 11.58 3.34
C ASN A 43 4.99 12.84 4.22
N ARG A 44 3.90 13.06 4.96
CA ARG A 44 3.76 14.19 5.91
C ARG A 44 4.74 14.11 7.08
N LEU A 45 5.10 12.90 7.51
CA LEU A 45 6.09 12.69 8.57
C LEU A 45 7.54 12.82 8.07
N GLY A 46 7.76 13.07 6.77
CA GLY A 46 9.06 13.45 6.23
C GLY A 46 10.09 12.32 6.16
N SER A 47 9.65 11.06 6.06
CA SER A 47 10.55 9.89 6.15
C SER A 47 11.55 9.78 4.98
N GLY A 48 11.22 10.27 3.78
CA GLY A 48 12.04 10.09 2.57
C GLY A 48 12.22 8.63 2.12
N ALA A 49 11.61 7.68 2.83
CA ALA A 49 11.74 6.25 2.59
C ALA A 49 11.06 5.80 1.30
N ARG A 50 11.57 4.71 0.72
CA ARG A 50 10.84 3.96 -0.30
C ARG A 50 9.64 3.28 0.32
N ILE A 51 8.44 3.51 -0.21
CA ILE A 51 7.22 2.83 0.22
C ILE A 51 6.93 1.67 -0.73
N VAL A 52 6.73 0.46 -0.18
CA VAL A 52 6.32 -0.73 -0.91
C VAL A 52 5.00 -1.22 -0.31
N VAL A 53 3.98 -1.34 -1.15
CA VAL A 53 2.67 -1.87 -0.75
C VAL A 53 2.62 -3.35 -1.12
N ILE A 54 2.26 -4.19 -0.17
CA ILE A 54 2.13 -5.64 -0.32
C ILE A 54 0.71 -6.04 0.04
N THR A 55 0.05 -6.75 -0.86
CA THR A 55 -1.30 -7.29 -0.61
C THR A 55 -1.47 -8.68 -1.23
N GLY A 56 -2.37 -9.47 -0.65
CA GLY A 56 -2.79 -10.74 -1.24
C GLY A 56 -3.80 -10.54 -2.37
N VAL A 57 -4.70 -9.56 -2.22
CA VAL A 57 -5.76 -9.27 -3.18
C VAL A 57 -5.91 -7.76 -3.34
N ALA A 58 -5.83 -7.28 -4.59
CA ALA A 58 -6.22 -5.92 -4.95
C ALA A 58 -7.44 -5.97 -5.86
N GLN A 59 -8.53 -5.31 -5.50
CA GLN A 59 -9.71 -5.26 -6.35
C GLN A 59 -9.50 -4.30 -7.52
N LYS A 60 -10.22 -4.57 -8.61
CA LYS A 60 -10.08 -3.88 -9.90
C LYS A 60 -10.13 -2.36 -9.76
N GLU A 61 -11.02 -1.82 -8.93
CA GLU A 61 -11.14 -0.36 -8.78
C GLU A 61 -9.88 0.27 -8.17
N SER A 62 -9.19 -0.44 -7.27
CA SER A 62 -7.98 0.08 -6.62
C SER A 62 -6.78 0.22 -7.56
N VAL A 63 -6.69 -0.64 -8.59
CA VAL A 63 -5.55 -0.75 -9.52
C VAL A 63 -5.86 -0.28 -10.94
N ALA A 64 -7.10 0.12 -11.23
CA ALA A 64 -7.47 0.71 -12.50
C ALA A 64 -6.60 1.94 -12.81
N GLU A 65 -6.46 2.30 -14.10
CA GLU A 65 -5.61 3.43 -14.54
C GLU A 65 -5.90 4.73 -13.77
N ASN A 66 -7.18 5.05 -13.56
CA ASN A 66 -7.64 6.20 -12.77
C ASN A 66 -7.98 5.83 -11.32
N GLY A 67 -7.56 4.65 -10.89
CA GLY A 67 -7.70 4.15 -9.54
C GLY A 67 -6.71 4.81 -8.57
N PRO A 68 -6.94 4.68 -7.26
CA PRO A 68 -6.15 5.36 -6.25
C PRO A 68 -4.69 4.92 -6.19
N LEU A 69 -4.36 3.65 -6.48
CA LEU A 69 -2.99 3.16 -6.35
C LEU A 69 -2.05 3.68 -7.45
N PRO A 70 -2.44 3.69 -8.75
CA PRO A 70 -1.59 4.28 -9.80
C PRO A 70 -1.35 5.79 -9.66
N ILE A 71 -2.25 6.52 -8.99
CA ILE A 71 -2.07 7.95 -8.72
C ILE A 71 -0.92 8.20 -7.73
N ILE A 72 -0.75 7.31 -6.74
CA ILE A 72 0.23 7.50 -5.66
C ILE A 72 1.55 6.74 -5.87
N GLY A 73 1.64 5.92 -6.92
CA GLY A 73 2.80 5.05 -7.17
C GLY A 73 2.78 4.44 -8.57
N LYS A 74 3.90 3.82 -8.96
CA LYS A 74 3.99 3.11 -10.25
C LYS A 74 3.38 1.71 -10.11
N GLY A 75 2.63 1.27 -11.13
CA GLY A 75 1.94 -0.03 -11.15
C GLY A 75 2.86 -1.20 -10.80
N GLY A 76 2.38 -2.08 -9.91
CA GLY A 76 3.11 -3.24 -9.40
C GLY A 76 2.96 -4.50 -10.25
N THR A 77 3.70 -5.56 -9.88
CA THR A 77 3.53 -6.90 -10.45
C THR A 77 2.34 -7.59 -9.78
N ASP A 78 1.37 -8.07 -10.57
CA ASP A 78 0.24 -8.85 -10.07
C ASP A 78 0.71 -10.22 -9.56
N THR A 79 1.04 -10.25 -8.27
CA THR A 79 1.48 -11.47 -7.60
C THR A 79 0.29 -12.38 -7.25
N GLY A 80 -0.91 -11.80 -7.11
CA GLY A 80 -2.15 -12.52 -6.80
C GLY A 80 -2.54 -13.49 -7.92
N ASN A 81 -2.46 -13.05 -9.18
CA ASN A 81 -2.72 -13.92 -10.34
C ASN A 81 -1.76 -15.13 -10.41
N ARG A 82 -0.52 -14.99 -9.92
CA ARG A 82 0.47 -16.08 -9.90
C ARG A 82 0.33 -17.02 -8.70
N LEU A 83 -0.28 -16.56 -7.61
CA LEU A 83 -0.41 -17.32 -6.35
C LEU A 83 -1.78 -17.97 -6.18
N PHE A 84 -2.85 -17.31 -6.63
CA PHE A 84 -4.23 -17.75 -6.41
C PHE A 84 -4.95 -18.13 -7.71
N ASN A 85 -4.25 -18.16 -8.85
CA ASN A 85 -4.81 -18.51 -10.17
C ASN A 85 -6.10 -17.74 -10.49
N THR A 86 -6.13 -16.46 -10.18
CA THR A 86 -7.28 -15.59 -10.45
C THR A 86 -7.25 -15.15 -11.91
N THR A 87 -7.56 -16.06 -12.83
CA THR A 87 -7.83 -15.70 -14.22
C THR A 87 -8.96 -14.67 -14.25
N ARG A 88 -8.79 -13.60 -15.05
CA ARG A 88 -9.89 -12.67 -15.35
C ARG A 88 -11.05 -13.49 -15.90
N PRO A 89 -12.26 -13.45 -15.30
CA PRO A 89 -13.45 -13.88 -16.01
C PRO A 89 -13.63 -12.91 -17.18
N ASP A 90 -13.80 -13.49 -18.36
CA ASP A 90 -14.17 -12.88 -19.63
C ASP A 90 -15.34 -11.90 -19.50
#